data_AF-A0A5C6ZFM0-F1
#
_entry.id   AF-A0A5C6ZFM0-F1
#
_cell.length_a   1.000
_cell.length_b   1.000
_cell.length_c   1.000
_cell.angle_alpha   90.00
_cell.angle_beta   90.00
_cell.angle_gamma   90.00
#
_symmetry.space_group_name_H-M   'P 1'
#
loop_
_entity.id
_entity.type
_entity.pdbx_description
1 polymer ?
#
loop_
_entity_poly.entity_id
_entity_poly.type
_entity_poly.pdbx_seq_one_letter_code
_entity_poly.pdbx_strand_id
1 'polypeptide(L)'
;MEQEKKTSVWKTLSILIVFPILYMLFGETYIAKELFANKNLDYYIPFWGGIIILHWTSVFVIMRFLKSEGKTLADIGYKLSRKGTLLLVGGYFLIAFLLVVGIEVMLSNVELDNSRFGNLSGLIPKTTPHRLFFLFLVLSTGLCEEIVYRGFAINQLEKIGLNKWLALIIAALIFIGIHGINAYSGSFIFYFGGGIMFGLVFLFSKRLLPSIILHLAINLSAMMAILELMR
;
A
#
# COMPACT_ATOMS: atom_id res chain seq x y z
N MET A 1 28.45 -2.39 -21.20
CA MET A 1 28.69 -2.22 -19.75
C MET A 1 28.29 -0.85 -19.20
N GLU A 2 28.98 0.25 -19.54
CA GLU A 2 28.68 1.58 -18.93
C GLU A 2 27.32 2.17 -19.39
N GLN A 3 27.01 2.05 -20.68
CA GLN A 3 25.72 2.48 -21.25
C GLN A 3 24.54 1.65 -20.74
N GLU A 4 24.73 0.35 -20.53
CA GLU A 4 23.72 -0.54 -19.94
C GLU A 4 23.47 -0.20 -18.46
N LYS A 5 24.55 0.08 -17.70
CA LYS A 5 24.46 0.53 -16.31
C LYS A 5 23.69 1.85 -16.22
N LYS A 6 24.04 2.83 -17.06
CA LYS A 6 23.33 4.12 -17.15
C LYS A 6 21.85 3.94 -17.48
N THR A 7 21.53 3.02 -18.39
CA THR A 7 20.13 2.70 -18.78
C THR A 7 19.34 2.08 -17.62
N SER A 8 19.94 1.18 -16.83
CA SER A 8 19.29 0.58 -15.66
C SER A 8 19.02 1.61 -14.54
N VAL A 9 19.93 2.58 -14.33
CA VAL A 9 19.73 3.71 -13.40
C VAL A 9 18.53 4.55 -13.82
N TRP A 10 18.47 4.99 -15.08
CA TRP A 10 17.34 5.80 -15.56
C TRP A 10 15.99 5.09 -15.46
N LYS A 11 15.94 3.79 -15.78
CA LYS A 11 14.73 2.99 -15.61
C LYS A 11 14.29 2.91 -14.14
N THR A 12 15.24 2.70 -13.24
CA THR A 12 14.98 2.69 -11.79
C THR A 12 14.38 4.02 -11.34
N LEU A 13 15.05 5.13 -11.63
CA LEU A 13 14.59 6.46 -11.23
C LEU A 13 13.23 6.80 -11.85
N SER A 14 13.01 6.42 -13.11
CA SER A 14 11.73 6.63 -13.79
C SER A 14 10.59 5.90 -13.08
N ILE A 15 10.76 4.62 -12.72
CA ILE A 15 9.75 3.86 -11.98
C ILE A 15 9.45 4.52 -10.63
N LEU A 16 10.50 4.91 -9.89
CA LEU A 16 10.37 5.48 -8.55
C LEU A 16 9.75 6.89 -8.53
N ILE A 17 9.79 7.62 -9.65
CA ILE A 17 9.22 8.98 -9.73
C ILE A 17 7.84 8.97 -10.39
N VAL A 18 7.68 8.22 -11.49
CA VAL A 18 6.45 8.24 -12.29
C VAL A 18 5.27 7.70 -11.50
N PHE A 19 5.43 6.59 -10.77
CA PHE A 19 4.31 6.03 -10.02
C PHE A 19 3.76 6.99 -8.97
N PRO A 20 4.56 7.52 -8.01
CA PRO A 20 4.06 8.52 -7.07
C PRO A 20 3.34 9.71 -7.73
N ILE A 21 3.87 10.22 -8.84
CA ILE A 21 3.19 11.29 -9.61
C ILE A 21 1.83 10.82 -10.14
N LEU A 22 1.75 9.62 -10.71
CA LEU A 22 0.48 9.05 -11.19
C LEU A 22 -0.55 8.91 -10.05
N TYR A 23 -0.12 8.51 -8.84
CA TYR A 23 -1.01 8.46 -7.67
C TYR A 23 -1.50 9.86 -7.27
N MET A 24 -0.60 10.86 -7.22
CA MET A 24 -0.98 12.23 -6.92
C MET A 24 -1.98 12.77 -7.94
N LEU A 25 -1.70 12.59 -9.24
CA LEU A 25 -2.60 13.02 -10.31
C LEU A 25 -3.95 12.31 -10.25
N PHE A 26 -3.96 11.00 -9.94
CA PHE A 26 -5.20 10.25 -9.76
C PHE A 26 -6.03 10.77 -8.58
N GLY A 27 -5.37 11.19 -7.50
CA GLY A 27 -5.99 11.85 -6.34
C GLY A 27 -6.63 13.21 -6.63
N GLU A 28 -6.30 13.84 -7.76
CA GLU A 28 -6.87 15.13 -8.18
C GLU A 28 -7.98 15.00 -9.25
N THR A 29 -8.31 13.76 -9.64
CA THR A 29 -9.33 13.49 -10.66
C THR A 29 -10.74 13.83 -10.18
N TYR A 30 -11.67 13.94 -11.14
CA TYR A 30 -13.10 14.07 -10.85
C TYR A 30 -13.63 12.95 -9.94
N ILE A 31 -13.16 11.71 -10.14
CA ILE A 31 -13.53 10.55 -9.31
C ILE A 31 -13.16 10.79 -7.84
N ALA A 32 -11.96 11.32 -7.60
CA ALA A 32 -11.51 11.66 -6.25
C ALA A 32 -12.33 12.80 -5.63
N LYS A 33 -12.64 13.84 -6.40
CA LYS A 33 -13.46 14.97 -5.95
C LYS A 33 -14.87 14.54 -5.57
N GLU A 34 -15.50 13.68 -6.37
CA GLU A 34 -16.81 13.11 -6.06
C GLU A 34 -16.79 12.35 -4.73
N LEU A 35 -15.80 11.48 -4.54
CA LEU A 35 -15.71 10.66 -3.33
C LEU A 35 -15.39 11.48 -2.07
N PHE A 36 -14.40 12.37 -2.12
CA PHE A 36 -13.87 13.04 -0.93
C PHE A 36 -14.50 14.40 -0.64
N ALA A 37 -14.70 15.24 -1.67
CA ALA A 37 -15.26 16.57 -1.48
C ALA A 37 -16.79 16.54 -1.45
N ASN A 38 -17.40 15.83 -2.41
CA ASN A 38 -18.86 15.72 -2.53
C ASN A 38 -19.44 14.58 -1.69
N LYS A 39 -18.58 13.75 -1.07
CA LYS A 39 -18.96 12.62 -0.21
C LYS A 39 -19.87 11.61 -0.93
N ASN A 40 -19.73 11.51 -2.26
CA ASN A 40 -20.52 10.63 -3.11
C ASN A 40 -19.94 9.20 -3.09
N LEU A 41 -20.61 8.33 -2.34
CA LEU A 41 -20.11 6.97 -2.08
C LEU A 41 -20.21 6.04 -3.30
N ASP A 42 -20.94 6.42 -4.34
CA ASP A 42 -20.97 5.66 -5.61
C ASP A 42 -19.58 5.60 -6.26
N TYR A 43 -18.71 6.56 -5.92
CA TYR A 43 -17.33 6.64 -6.41
C TYR A 43 -16.31 5.92 -5.51
N TYR A 44 -16.74 5.25 -4.43
CA TYR A 44 -15.85 4.51 -3.54
C TYR A 44 -15.10 3.40 -4.29
N ILE A 45 -15.83 2.48 -4.92
CA ILE A 45 -15.23 1.38 -5.68
C ILE A 45 -14.47 1.90 -6.91
N PRO A 46 -14.99 2.84 -7.72
CA PRO A 46 -14.23 3.44 -8.82
C PRO A 46 -12.88 4.03 -8.41
N PHE A 47 -12.85 4.83 -7.33
CA PHE A 47 -11.62 5.44 -6.85
C PHE A 47 -10.62 4.38 -6.36
N TRP A 48 -11.03 3.57 -5.37
CA TRP A 48 -10.15 2.59 -4.76
C TRP A 48 -9.78 1.45 -5.72
N GLY A 49 -10.62 1.14 -6.70
CA GLY A 49 -10.29 0.26 -7.82
C GLY A 49 -9.20 0.82 -8.72
N GLY A 50 -9.24 2.11 -9.03
CA GLY A 50 -8.14 2.79 -9.71
C GLY A 50 -6.83 2.71 -8.94
N ILE A 51 -6.88 2.86 -7.61
CA ILE A 51 -5.71 2.68 -6.72
C ILE A 51 -5.17 1.24 -6.80
N ILE A 52 -6.04 0.21 -6.73
CA ILE A 52 -5.62 -1.19 -6.87
C ILE A 52 -4.95 -1.44 -8.24
N ILE A 53 -5.51 -0.87 -9.31
CA ILE A 53 -4.94 -0.99 -10.66
C ILE A 53 -3.54 -0.37 -10.71
N LEU A 54 -3.34 0.83 -10.15
CA LEU A 54 -2.02 1.45 -10.08
C LEU A 54 -1.01 0.60 -9.29
N HIS A 55 -1.45 -0.04 -8.20
CA HIS A 55 -0.60 -0.90 -7.38
C HIS A 55 -0.13 -2.14 -8.14
N TRP A 56 -1.05 -2.88 -8.74
CA TRP A 56 -0.68 -4.07 -9.49
C TRP A 56 0.07 -3.75 -10.78
N THR A 57 -0.20 -2.59 -11.39
CA THR A 57 0.57 -2.10 -12.55
C THR A 57 2.02 -1.82 -12.15
N SER A 58 2.28 -1.21 -10.99
CA SER A 58 3.64 -0.94 -10.53
C SER A 58 4.43 -2.23 -10.24
N VAL A 59 3.78 -3.21 -9.60
CA VAL A 59 4.36 -4.54 -9.39
C VAL A 59 4.65 -5.22 -10.73
N PHE A 60 3.72 -5.18 -11.69
CA PHE A 60 3.93 -5.75 -13.01
C PHE A 60 5.12 -5.12 -13.73
N VAL A 61 5.24 -3.78 -13.73
CA VAL A 61 6.37 -3.07 -14.34
C VAL A 61 7.69 -3.47 -13.69
N ILE A 62 7.73 -3.58 -12.35
CA ILE A 62 8.91 -4.05 -11.61
C ILE A 62 9.25 -5.50 -11.96
N MET A 63 8.27 -6.39 -12.07
CA MET A 63 8.52 -7.78 -12.48
C MET A 63 9.12 -7.85 -13.88
N ARG A 64 8.65 -7.03 -14.81
CA ARG A 64 9.23 -6.95 -16.17
C ARG A 64 10.64 -6.37 -16.15
N PHE A 65 10.90 -5.37 -15.32
CA PHE A 65 12.23 -4.81 -15.11
C PHE A 65 13.19 -5.87 -14.54
N LEU A 66 12.82 -6.56 -13.46
CA LEU A 66 13.63 -7.60 -12.83
C LEU A 66 13.92 -8.73 -13.80
N LYS A 67 12.92 -9.18 -14.57
CA LYS A 67 13.11 -10.20 -15.61
C LYS A 67 14.12 -9.77 -16.66
N SER A 68 14.15 -8.47 -17.03
CA SER A 68 15.15 -7.93 -17.95
C SER A 68 16.57 -7.92 -17.37
N GLU A 69 16.72 -7.96 -16.05
CA GLU A 69 18.00 -8.15 -15.34
C GLU A 69 18.29 -9.63 -15.00
N GLY A 70 17.50 -10.59 -15.50
CA GLY A 70 17.63 -12.00 -15.13
C GLY A 70 17.25 -12.31 -13.68
N LYS A 71 16.47 -11.43 -13.04
CA LYS A 71 16.05 -11.51 -11.62
C LYS A 71 14.55 -11.75 -11.49
N THR A 72 14.14 -12.06 -10.27
CA THR A 72 12.79 -12.35 -9.83
C THR A 72 12.44 -11.58 -8.55
N LEU A 73 11.20 -11.70 -8.08
CA LEU A 73 10.80 -11.10 -6.80
C LEU A 73 11.56 -11.70 -5.60
N ALA A 74 12.10 -12.92 -5.72
CA ALA A 74 12.90 -13.54 -4.67
C ALA A 74 14.21 -12.78 -4.40
N ASP A 75 14.80 -12.18 -5.45
CA ASP A 75 16.02 -11.38 -5.38
C ASP A 75 15.83 -10.07 -4.62
N ILE A 76 14.59 -9.60 -4.48
CA ILE A 76 14.22 -8.42 -3.70
C ILE A 76 13.48 -8.77 -2.40
N GLY A 77 13.56 -10.04 -1.96
CA GLY A 77 13.09 -10.47 -0.63
C GLY A 77 11.71 -11.12 -0.59
N TYR A 78 10.98 -11.26 -1.71
CA TYR A 78 9.75 -12.06 -1.77
C TYR A 78 10.08 -13.55 -1.91
N LYS A 79 10.40 -14.21 -0.80
CA LYS A 79 10.91 -15.60 -0.79
C LYS A 79 9.84 -16.66 -0.53
N LEU A 80 8.56 -16.31 -0.64
CA LEU A 80 7.47 -17.28 -0.48
C LEU A 80 7.39 -18.20 -1.70
N SER A 81 7.18 -19.49 -1.46
CA SER A 81 6.75 -20.42 -2.51
C SER A 81 5.30 -20.13 -2.90
N ARG A 82 4.85 -20.65 -4.05
CA ARG A 82 3.43 -20.54 -4.46
C ARG A 82 2.47 -21.01 -3.37
N LYS A 83 2.78 -22.12 -2.69
CA LYS A 83 2.00 -22.62 -1.54
C LYS A 83 2.04 -21.62 -0.38
N GLY A 84 3.21 -21.07 -0.06
CA GLY A 84 3.36 -20.04 0.97
C GLY A 84 2.55 -18.77 0.69
N THR A 85 2.52 -18.32 -0.56
CA THR A 85 1.68 -17.19 -1.00
C THR A 85 0.19 -17.52 -0.86
N LEU A 86 -0.25 -18.71 -1.26
CA LEU A 86 -1.64 -19.13 -1.09
C LEU A 86 -2.04 -19.19 0.39
N LEU A 87 -1.15 -19.66 1.27
CA LEU A 87 -1.38 -19.67 2.71
C LEU A 87 -1.44 -18.26 3.30
N LEU A 88 -0.57 -17.34 2.86
CA LEU A 88 -0.60 -15.94 3.27
C LEU A 88 -1.94 -15.30 2.88
N VAL A 89 -2.36 -15.45 1.63
CA VAL A 89 -3.59 -14.86 1.11
C VAL A 89 -4.82 -15.48 1.76
N GLY A 90 -4.89 -16.81 1.84
CA GLY A 90 -6.00 -17.51 2.48
C GLY A 90 -6.09 -17.21 3.98
N GLY A 91 -4.95 -17.19 4.68
CA GLY A 91 -4.87 -16.82 6.09
C GLY A 91 -5.29 -15.37 6.34
N TYR A 92 -4.88 -14.44 5.47
CA TYR A 92 -5.34 -13.05 5.52
C TYR A 92 -6.86 -12.96 5.41
N PHE A 93 -7.48 -13.59 4.41
CA PHE A 93 -8.93 -13.52 4.24
C PHE A 93 -9.69 -14.19 5.39
N LEU A 94 -9.17 -15.30 5.93
CA LEU A 94 -9.74 -15.94 7.11
C LEU A 94 -9.70 -14.99 8.33
N ILE A 95 -8.54 -14.39 8.63
CA ILE A 95 -8.40 -13.45 9.75
C ILE A 95 -9.29 -12.22 9.54
N ALA A 96 -9.25 -11.61 8.35
CA ALA A 96 -10.06 -10.44 8.03
C ALA A 96 -11.56 -10.72 8.15
N PHE A 97 -12.03 -11.88 7.69
CA PHE A 97 -13.42 -12.31 7.84
C PHE A 97 -13.80 -12.48 9.31
N LEU A 98 -12.97 -13.18 10.10
CA LEU A 98 -13.21 -13.35 11.53
C LEU A 98 -13.22 -12.02 12.29
N LEU A 99 -12.36 -11.07 11.91
CA LEU A 99 -12.35 -9.73 12.48
C LEU A 99 -13.63 -8.97 12.16
N VAL A 100 -14.07 -8.94 10.89
CA VAL A 100 -15.31 -8.26 10.49
C VAL A 100 -16.50 -8.84 11.25
N VAL A 101 -16.65 -10.17 11.26
CA VAL A 101 -17.75 -10.85 11.96
C VAL A 101 -17.69 -10.59 13.46
N GLY A 102 -16.51 -10.71 14.08
CA GLY A 102 -16.33 -10.49 15.51
C GLY A 102 -16.69 -9.07 15.93
N ILE A 103 -16.29 -8.08 15.14
CA ILE A 103 -16.61 -6.67 15.38
C ILE A 103 -18.11 -6.40 15.18
N GLU A 104 -18.72 -6.90 14.10
CA GLU A 104 -20.16 -6.77 13.84
C GLU A 104 -20.99 -7.37 14.98
N VAL A 105 -20.58 -8.53 15.53
CA VAL A 105 -21.23 -9.14 16.69
C VAL A 105 -21.05 -8.30 17.95
N MET A 106 -19.83 -7.84 18.26
CA MET A 106 -19.56 -7.05 19.46
C MET A 106 -20.28 -5.69 19.45
N LEU A 107 -20.37 -5.04 18.29
CA LEU A 107 -20.96 -3.71 18.15
C LEU A 107 -22.45 -3.73 17.81
N SER A 108 -23.05 -4.90 17.62
CA SER A 108 -24.47 -5.05 17.24
C SER A 108 -25.46 -4.31 18.15
N ASN A 109 -25.07 -4.02 19.40
CA ASN A 109 -25.89 -3.35 20.41
C ASN A 109 -25.34 -1.98 20.86
N VAL A 110 -24.33 -1.43 20.17
CA VAL A 110 -23.75 -0.12 20.51
C VAL A 110 -24.27 0.93 19.54
N GLU A 111 -24.92 1.98 20.05
CA GLU A 111 -25.26 3.17 19.25
C GLU A 111 -24.01 4.04 19.11
N LEU A 112 -23.58 4.27 17.87
CA LEU A 112 -22.35 4.98 17.56
C LEU A 112 -22.65 6.33 16.92
N ASP A 113 -21.96 7.36 17.39
CA ASP A 113 -22.21 8.74 16.97
C ASP A 113 -21.56 9.04 15.61
N ASN A 114 -22.37 8.98 14.56
CA ASN A 114 -21.97 9.27 13.18
C ASN A 114 -21.46 10.71 12.95
N SER A 115 -21.72 11.64 13.87
CA SER A 115 -21.31 13.04 13.73
C SER A 115 -19.80 13.26 13.93
N ARG A 116 -19.11 12.31 14.56
CA ARG A 116 -17.65 12.38 14.81
C ARG A 116 -16.79 12.16 13.55
N PHE A 117 -17.40 11.84 12.40
CA PHE A 117 -16.68 11.31 11.22
C PHE A 117 -16.47 12.30 10.07
N GLY A 118 -16.96 13.55 10.20
CA GLY A 118 -16.56 14.71 9.39
C GLY A 118 -16.16 14.43 7.93
N ASN A 119 -14.86 14.58 7.63
CA ASN A 119 -14.26 14.49 6.29
C ASN A 119 -13.72 13.09 5.91
N LEU A 120 -13.94 12.06 6.73
CA LEU A 120 -13.38 10.71 6.52
C LEU A 120 -14.28 9.79 5.68
N SER A 121 -15.41 10.30 5.19
CA SER A 121 -16.45 9.49 4.53
C SER A 121 -15.97 8.70 3.31
N GLY A 122 -14.98 9.21 2.57
CA GLY A 122 -14.40 8.52 1.41
C GLY A 122 -13.43 7.40 1.74
N LEU A 123 -12.92 7.36 2.98
CA LEU A 123 -12.01 6.31 3.47
C LEU A 123 -12.78 5.13 4.08
N ILE A 124 -13.98 5.39 4.60
CA ILE A 124 -14.76 4.44 5.41
C ILE A 124 -15.69 3.59 4.52
N PRO A 125 -15.57 2.25 4.51
CA PRO A 125 -16.49 1.38 3.79
C PRO A 125 -17.84 1.28 4.49
N LYS A 126 -18.85 2.01 3.98
CA LYS A 126 -20.18 2.09 4.62
C LYS A 126 -21.14 0.95 4.30
N THR A 127 -20.95 0.24 3.20
CA THR A 127 -21.84 -0.83 2.74
C THR A 127 -21.12 -2.17 2.73
N THR A 128 -21.85 -3.29 2.75
CA THR A 128 -21.24 -4.63 2.66
C THR A 128 -20.36 -4.80 1.41
N PRO A 129 -20.77 -4.36 0.19
CA PRO A 129 -19.87 -4.34 -0.96
C PRO A 129 -18.59 -3.54 -0.73
N HIS A 130 -18.67 -2.36 -0.08
CA HIS A 130 -17.48 -1.56 0.22
C HIS A 130 -16.55 -2.27 1.20
N ARG A 131 -17.10 -2.94 2.22
CA ARG A 131 -16.31 -3.68 3.21
C ARG A 131 -15.57 -4.84 2.56
N LEU A 132 -16.27 -5.65 1.76
CA LEU A 132 -15.64 -6.73 1.00
C LEU A 132 -14.55 -6.20 0.08
N PHE A 133 -14.83 -5.11 -0.66
CA PHE A 133 -13.87 -4.45 -1.52
C PHE A 133 -12.64 -3.93 -0.75
N PHE A 134 -12.87 -3.32 0.42
CA PHE A 134 -11.81 -2.82 1.29
C PHE A 134 -10.87 -3.94 1.75
N LEU A 135 -11.36 -5.16 2.00
CA LEU A 135 -10.47 -6.29 2.30
C LEU A 135 -9.53 -6.61 1.13
N PHE A 136 -9.99 -6.51 -0.12
CA PHE A 136 -9.12 -6.68 -1.29
C PHE A 136 -8.14 -5.52 -1.46
N LEU A 137 -8.58 -4.29 -1.16
CA LEU A 137 -7.74 -3.10 -1.16
C LEU A 137 -6.58 -3.25 -0.17
N VAL A 138 -6.87 -3.57 1.10
CA VAL A 138 -5.86 -3.73 2.16
C VAL A 138 -4.85 -4.82 1.82
N LEU A 139 -5.29 -5.95 1.26
CA LEU A 139 -4.38 -6.99 0.79
C LEU A 139 -3.48 -6.48 -0.33
N SER A 140 -4.06 -5.76 -1.30
CA SER A 140 -3.35 -5.25 -2.46
C SER A 140 -2.31 -4.20 -2.06
N THR A 141 -2.66 -3.23 -1.22
CA THR A 141 -1.74 -2.18 -0.75
C THR A 141 -0.63 -2.79 0.11
N GLY A 142 -0.98 -3.62 1.11
CA GLY A 142 0.00 -4.26 1.99
C GLY A 142 0.99 -5.18 1.27
N LEU A 143 0.60 -5.80 0.15
CA LEU A 143 1.53 -6.58 -0.68
C LEU A 143 2.33 -5.70 -1.65
N CYS A 144 1.64 -4.87 -2.43
CA CYS A 144 2.26 -4.15 -3.54
C CYS A 144 3.23 -3.08 -3.02
N GLU A 145 2.86 -2.36 -1.98
CA GLU A 145 3.70 -1.30 -1.41
C GLU A 145 5.00 -1.85 -0.82
N GLU A 146 4.95 -3.02 -0.17
CA GLU A 146 6.14 -3.70 0.34
C GLU A 146 7.05 -4.16 -0.80
N ILE A 147 6.49 -4.76 -1.85
CA ILE A 147 7.25 -5.19 -3.03
C ILE A 147 7.93 -4.00 -3.70
N VAL A 148 7.22 -2.88 -3.88
CA VAL A 148 7.69 -1.71 -4.63
C VAL A 148 8.68 -0.89 -3.81
N TYR A 149 8.33 -0.52 -2.58
CA TYR A 149 9.10 0.48 -1.82
C TYR A 149 10.12 -0.12 -0.87
N ARG A 150 9.98 -1.39 -0.47
CA ARG A 150 10.97 -2.06 0.39
C ARG A 150 11.81 -2.98 -0.45
N GLY A 151 11.17 -3.92 -1.15
CA GLY A 151 11.86 -4.88 -1.99
C GLY A 151 12.62 -4.18 -3.11
N PHE A 152 11.90 -3.50 -4.00
CA PHE A 152 12.50 -2.91 -5.19
C PHE A 152 13.27 -1.62 -4.89
N ALA A 153 12.62 -0.58 -4.34
CA ALA A 153 13.24 0.75 -4.21
C ALA A 153 14.53 0.72 -3.39
N ILE A 154 14.53 0.14 -2.18
CA ILE A 154 15.74 0.09 -1.33
C ILE A 154 16.87 -0.67 -2.04
N ASN A 155 16.60 -1.87 -2.58
CA ASN A 155 17.65 -2.65 -3.27
C ASN A 155 18.20 -1.92 -4.50
N GLN A 156 17.35 -1.26 -5.29
CA GLN A 156 17.81 -0.53 -6.46
C GLN A 156 18.59 0.73 -6.08
N LEU A 157 18.18 1.45 -5.05
CA LEU A 157 18.91 2.60 -4.51
C LEU A 157 20.29 2.20 -3.96
N GLU A 158 20.40 1.04 -3.30
CA GLU A 158 21.69 0.48 -2.90
C GLU A 158 22.57 0.13 -4.12
N LYS A 159 21.99 -0.48 -5.17
CA LYS A 159 22.73 -0.83 -6.40
C LYS A 159 23.30 0.38 -7.14
N ILE A 160 22.68 1.56 -7.04
CA ILE A 160 23.20 2.79 -7.65
C ILE A 160 24.24 3.51 -6.78
N GLY A 161 24.62 2.92 -5.64
CA GLY A 161 25.72 3.37 -4.79
C GLY A 161 25.31 4.07 -3.49
N LEU A 162 24.02 4.12 -3.15
CA LEU A 162 23.59 4.67 -1.86
C LEU A 162 23.81 3.65 -0.75
N ASN A 163 24.16 4.10 0.45
CA ASN A 163 24.16 3.21 1.60
C ASN A 163 22.70 2.86 1.98
N LYS A 164 22.52 1.71 2.67
CA LYS A 164 21.20 1.19 3.05
C LYS A 164 20.31 2.17 3.83
N TRP A 165 20.89 3.06 4.63
CA TRP A 165 20.15 4.02 5.44
C TRP A 165 19.62 5.17 4.60
N LEU A 166 20.43 5.68 3.68
CA LEU A 166 20.00 6.70 2.73
C LEU A 166 18.98 6.14 1.73
N ALA A 167 19.17 4.91 1.27
CA ALA A 167 18.20 4.19 0.43
C ALA A 167 16.84 4.06 1.14
N LEU A 168 16.83 3.70 2.44
CA LEU A 168 15.63 3.66 3.28
C LEU A 168 14.93 5.02 3.36
N ILE A 169 15.67 6.09 3.70
CA ILE A 169 15.09 7.43 3.84
C ILE A 169 14.45 7.89 2.53
N ILE A 170 15.14 7.70 1.40
CA ILE A 170 14.62 8.08 0.09
C ILE A 170 13.39 7.23 -0.28
N ALA A 171 13.43 5.92 -0.05
CA ALA A 171 12.28 5.06 -0.29
C ALA A 171 11.06 5.47 0.55
N ALA A 172 11.27 5.88 1.81
CA ALA A 172 10.22 6.39 2.68
C ALA A 172 9.66 7.74 2.20
N LEU A 173 10.48 8.64 1.66
CA LEU A 173 10.01 9.90 1.08
C LEU A 173 9.18 9.69 -0.20
N ILE A 174 9.61 8.74 -1.05
CA ILE A 174 8.88 8.34 -2.26
C ILE A 174 7.52 7.72 -1.88
N PHE A 175 7.51 6.90 -0.82
CA PHE A 175 6.31 6.23 -0.32
C PHE A 175 5.19 7.19 0.12
N ILE A 176 5.53 8.39 0.61
CA ILE A 176 4.52 9.41 0.93
C ILE A 176 3.71 9.77 -0.31
N GLY A 177 4.36 9.85 -1.47
CA GLY A 177 3.72 10.36 -2.68
C GLY A 177 2.59 9.49 -3.22
N ILE A 178 2.56 8.19 -2.89
CA ILE A 178 1.42 7.34 -3.28
C ILE A 178 0.16 7.57 -2.45
N HIS A 179 0.25 8.37 -1.39
CA HIS A 179 -0.88 8.75 -0.54
C HIS A 179 -1.48 10.11 -0.94
N GLY A 180 -1.10 10.63 -2.10
CA GLY A 180 -1.61 11.88 -2.65
C GLY A 180 -0.84 13.12 -2.19
N ILE A 181 -1.08 14.26 -2.84
CA ILE A 181 -0.31 15.49 -2.59
C ILE A 181 -0.47 16.02 -1.16
N ASN A 182 -1.66 15.86 -0.59
CA ASN A 182 -1.99 16.29 0.77
C ASN A 182 -1.24 15.48 1.85
N ALA A 183 -0.69 14.32 1.52
CA ALA A 183 0.12 13.54 2.44
C ALA A 183 1.39 14.29 2.87
N TYR A 184 1.93 15.18 2.02
CA TYR A 184 3.12 15.98 2.34
C TYR A 184 2.84 17.10 3.34
N SER A 185 1.61 17.62 3.40
CA SER A 185 1.24 18.75 4.26
C SER A 185 0.45 18.32 5.50
N GLY A 186 -0.40 17.29 5.39
CA GLY A 186 -1.34 16.91 6.45
C GLY A 186 -1.03 15.61 7.20
N SER A 187 -0.20 14.71 6.63
CA SER A 187 0.03 13.37 7.21
C SER A 187 1.46 12.87 7.02
N PHE A 188 2.41 13.79 6.86
CA PHE A 188 3.81 13.49 6.53
C PHE A 188 4.43 12.52 7.54
N ILE A 189 4.33 12.83 8.83
CA ILE A 189 4.96 12.04 9.90
C ILE A 189 4.40 10.61 9.92
N PHE A 190 3.10 10.45 9.66
CA PHE A 190 2.46 9.14 9.63
C PHE A 190 2.99 8.27 8.49
N TYR A 191 2.97 8.77 7.26
CA TYR A 191 3.42 7.99 6.10
C TYR A 191 4.93 7.84 6.04
N PHE A 192 5.69 8.89 6.40
CA PHE A 192 7.15 8.80 6.50
C PHE A 192 7.57 7.83 7.59
N GLY A 193 7.00 7.96 8.80
CA GLY A 193 7.26 7.07 9.93
C GLY A 193 6.91 5.62 9.63
N GLY A 194 5.76 5.38 8.99
CA GLY A 194 5.38 4.06 8.48
C GLY A 194 6.41 3.53 7.48
N GLY A 195 6.79 4.32 6.47
CA GLY A 195 7.81 3.96 5.48
C GLY A 195 9.15 3.58 6.12
N ILE A 196 9.60 4.33 7.12
CA ILE A 196 10.80 4.02 7.90
C ILE A 196 10.62 2.71 8.67
N MET A 197 9.52 2.55 9.41
CA MET A 197 9.25 1.35 10.21
C MET A 197 9.23 0.08 9.36
N PHE A 198 8.45 0.05 8.28
CA PHE A 198 8.38 -1.10 7.38
C PHE A 198 9.72 -1.37 6.68
N GLY A 199 10.43 -0.31 6.29
CA GLY A 199 11.76 -0.43 5.69
C GLY A 199 12.83 -0.92 6.67
N LEU A 200 12.77 -0.57 7.95
CA LEU A 200 13.65 -1.13 8.99
C LEU A 200 13.41 -2.63 9.15
N VAL A 201 12.14 -3.05 9.26
CA VAL A 201 11.77 -4.48 9.32
C VAL A 201 12.34 -5.23 8.12
N PHE A 202 12.24 -4.65 6.92
CA PHE A 202 12.85 -5.23 5.71
C PHE A 202 14.38 -5.27 5.77
N LEU A 203 15.05 -4.19 6.17
CA LEU A 203 16.51 -4.12 6.22
C LEU A 203 17.11 -5.14 7.18
N PHE A 204 16.47 -5.40 8.32
CA PHE A 204 16.93 -6.38 9.30
C PHE A 204 16.59 -7.82 8.90
N SER A 205 15.40 -8.07 8.39
CA SER A 205 14.98 -9.44 8.02
C SER A 205 15.46 -9.89 6.65
N LYS A 206 15.78 -8.94 5.75
CA LYS A 206 16.05 -9.16 4.32
C LYS A 206 14.98 -10.01 3.62
N ARG A 207 13.75 -9.94 4.13
CA ARG A 207 12.56 -10.66 3.66
C ARG A 207 11.37 -9.72 3.69
N LEU A 208 10.48 -9.82 2.71
CA LEU A 208 9.27 -8.99 2.68
C LEU A 208 8.16 -9.54 3.57
N LEU A 209 8.15 -10.84 3.88
CA LEU A 209 7.05 -11.43 4.64
C LEU A 209 6.80 -10.75 6.00
N PRO A 210 7.82 -10.46 6.84
CA PRO A 210 7.57 -9.79 8.12
C PRO A 210 6.97 -8.38 7.96
N SER A 211 7.45 -7.60 6.98
CA SER A 211 6.92 -6.25 6.75
C SER A 211 5.52 -6.29 6.14
N ILE A 212 5.24 -7.23 5.23
CA ILE A 212 3.88 -7.51 4.71
C ILE A 212 2.92 -7.85 5.85
N ILE A 213 3.28 -8.76 6.75
CA ILE A 213 2.40 -9.14 7.87
C ILE A 213 2.13 -7.93 8.77
N LEU A 214 3.18 -7.18 9.13
CA LEU A 214 3.03 -5.97 9.95
C LEU A 214 2.15 -4.92 9.27
N HIS A 215 2.34 -4.70 7.98
CA HIS A 215 1.57 -3.73 7.21
C HIS A 215 0.10 -4.13 7.07
N LEU A 216 -0.17 -5.40 6.73
CA LEU A 216 -1.53 -5.94 6.70
C LEU A 216 -2.20 -5.82 8.06
N ALA A 217 -1.49 -6.11 9.15
CA ALA A 217 -2.03 -5.98 10.51
C ALA A 217 -2.40 -4.53 10.84
N ILE A 218 -1.55 -3.55 10.49
CA ILE A 218 -1.82 -2.12 10.72
C ILE A 218 -3.01 -1.66 9.88
N ASN A 219 -3.05 -2.01 8.60
CA ASN A 219 -4.14 -1.63 7.71
C ASN A 219 -5.47 -2.29 8.13
N LEU A 220 -5.44 -3.54 8.58
CA LEU A 220 -6.62 -4.19 9.18
C LEU A 220 -6.99 -3.59 10.53
N SER A 221 -6.05 -3.11 11.36
CA SER A 221 -6.39 -2.44 12.62
C SER A 221 -7.08 -1.10 12.40
N ALA A 222 -6.75 -0.39 11.31
CA ALA A 222 -7.50 0.77 10.89
C ALA A 222 -8.96 0.41 10.62
N MET A 223 -9.24 -0.82 10.15
CA MET A 223 -10.60 -1.32 10.03
C MET A 223 -11.33 -1.42 11.37
N MET A 224 -10.65 -1.73 12.49
CA MET A 224 -11.30 -1.77 13.81
C MET A 224 -11.73 -0.37 14.26
N ALA A 225 -10.88 0.64 14.11
CA ALA A 225 -11.22 2.04 14.37
C ALA A 225 -12.29 2.60 13.41
N ILE A 226 -12.44 1.98 12.23
CA ILE A 226 -13.42 2.35 11.20
C ILE A 226 -14.76 1.59 11.36
N LEU A 227 -14.76 0.42 12.01
CA LEU A 227 -15.95 -0.40 12.24
C LEU A 227 -16.61 -0.13 13.60
N GLU A 228 -15.89 0.47 14.56
CA GLU A 228 -16.45 1.21 15.71
C GLU A 228 -17.34 2.40 15.31
N LEU A 229 -17.68 2.55 14.02
CA LEU A 229 -18.41 3.67 13.43
C LEU A 229 -19.70 3.23 12.72
N MET A 230 -20.30 2.12 13.16
CA MET A 230 -21.54 1.59 12.60
C MET A 230 -22.57 1.41 13.72
N ARG A 231 -23.52 2.33 13.86
CA ARG A 231 -24.77 2.32 13.08
C ARG A 231 -25.22 3.71 12.64
#